data_AF-A0A426YIY3-F1
#
_entry.id   AF-A0A426YIY3-F1
#
_cell.length_a   1.000
_cell.length_b   1.000
_cell.length_c   1.000
_cell.angle_alpha   90.00
_cell.angle_beta   90.00
_cell.angle_gamma   90.00
#
_symmetry.space_group_name_H-M   'P 1'
#
loop_
_entity.id
_entity.type
_entity.pdbx_description
1 polymer ?
#
loop_
_entity_poly.entity_id
_entity_poly.type
_entity_poly.pdbx_seq_one_letter_code
_entity_poly.pdbx_strand_id
1 'polypeptide(L)'
;MRLHQPLQWILLFFFLLASFDPLATSLASDDGQLPKVPCESPNYSSFPFCNTSLPVAVRARNLVSLLTLPEKIQQLSNTAGAVPRLGLSAFEWWSESLHGIAVNGPGVAFNGSVRAATEFPQVILTAAAFNRTLWRTVARAIAVEARAMYNVGLAGLTYWAPNINIFRDPRWGRGQETPGEDPLVASEYAVEYVKGFQGEYDNGETGSGSMMLSACCKHYTAYDLDRWGNYTRYIFNAQACNCWSSSFHSSPLSLWFRI
;
A
#
# COMPACT_ATOMS: atom_id res chain seq x y z
N MET A 1 -53.38 -7.73 -63.60
CA MET A 1 -54.10 -9.02 -63.65
C MET A 1 -53.12 -10.08 -63.14
N ARG A 2 -53.40 -10.72 -61.98
CA ARG A 2 -52.89 -11.99 -61.38
C ARG A 2 -51.47 -12.48 -61.78
N LEU A 3 -50.58 -13.01 -60.93
CA LEU A 3 -50.62 -13.67 -59.61
C LEU A 3 -49.15 -14.08 -59.23
N HIS A 4 -48.97 -14.62 -58.01
CA HIS A 4 -47.87 -15.48 -57.48
C HIS A 4 -46.77 -14.88 -56.56
N GLN A 5 -47.01 -14.92 -55.22
CA GLN A 5 -46.47 -15.88 -54.20
C GLN A 5 -44.92 -16.05 -54.04
N PRO A 6 -44.40 -16.49 -52.86
CA PRO A 6 -43.63 -15.65 -51.93
C PRO A 6 -42.17 -16.13 -51.70
N LEU A 7 -41.30 -15.24 -51.21
CA LEU A 7 -39.97 -15.61 -50.69
C LEU A 7 -40.04 -15.79 -49.16
N GLN A 8 -40.24 -17.04 -48.73
CA GLN A 8 -39.77 -17.55 -47.43
C GLN A 8 -38.22 -17.44 -47.44
N TRP A 9 -37.55 -17.01 -46.37
CA TRP A 9 -36.12 -17.29 -46.00
C TRP A 9 -35.54 -16.28 -44.96
N ILE A 10 -36.31 -15.80 -43.95
CA ILE A 10 -35.74 -14.98 -42.84
C ILE A 10 -36.30 -15.39 -41.47
N LEU A 11 -36.32 -16.69 -41.16
CA LEU A 11 -36.64 -17.16 -39.81
C LEU A 11 -35.83 -18.42 -39.49
N LEU A 12 -34.52 -18.29 -39.26
CA LEU A 12 -33.70 -19.38 -38.71
C LEU A 12 -32.32 -18.89 -38.19
N PHE A 13 -32.27 -17.77 -37.46
CA PHE A 13 -31.05 -17.35 -36.74
C PHE A 13 -31.37 -16.55 -35.47
N PHE A 14 -32.28 -17.06 -34.63
CA PHE A 14 -32.59 -16.44 -33.32
C PHE A 14 -32.79 -17.45 -32.19
N PHE A 15 -32.10 -18.59 -32.23
CA PHE A 15 -32.08 -19.55 -31.11
C PHE A 15 -30.69 -20.18 -30.96
N LEU A 16 -29.76 -19.47 -30.32
CA LEU A 16 -28.57 -20.02 -29.64
C LEU A 16 -27.83 -18.91 -28.86
N LEU A 17 -28.53 -18.24 -27.95
CA LEU A 17 -27.90 -17.46 -26.88
C LEU A 17 -28.65 -17.76 -25.58
N ALA A 18 -28.49 -18.98 -25.10
CA ALA A 18 -28.85 -19.37 -23.74
C ALA A 18 -27.55 -19.65 -22.97
N SER A 19 -27.49 -19.08 -21.75
CA SER A 19 -26.57 -19.42 -20.66
C SER A 19 -25.08 -19.14 -20.87
N PHE A 20 -24.72 -17.87 -20.97
CA PHE A 20 -23.57 -17.38 -20.20
C PHE A 20 -24.15 -16.62 -19.01
N ASP A 21 -24.21 -17.27 -17.85
CA ASP A 21 -24.26 -16.54 -16.58
C ASP A 21 -22.90 -15.86 -16.43
N PRO A 22 -22.80 -14.52 -16.49
CA PRO A 22 -21.68 -13.91 -15.84
C PRO A 22 -21.91 -14.17 -14.36
N LEU A 23 -21.06 -15.02 -13.78
CA LEU A 23 -20.77 -14.96 -12.36
C LEU A 23 -20.11 -13.59 -12.10
N ALA A 24 -20.91 -12.53 -12.20
CA ALA A 24 -20.62 -11.25 -11.63
C ALA A 24 -20.69 -11.50 -10.12
N THR A 25 -19.56 -11.92 -9.55
CA THR A 25 -19.26 -11.56 -8.16
C THR A 25 -19.51 -10.08 -8.08
N SER A 26 -20.65 -9.71 -7.50
CA SER A 26 -20.88 -8.36 -7.09
C SER A 26 -19.77 -8.09 -6.07
N LEU A 27 -18.76 -7.33 -6.47
CA LEU A 27 -18.02 -6.54 -5.52
C LEU A 27 -19.06 -5.54 -5.04
N ALA A 28 -19.82 -5.95 -4.02
CA ALA A 28 -20.63 -5.02 -3.27
C ALA A 28 -19.69 -3.88 -2.90
N SER A 29 -19.99 -2.70 -3.44
CA SER A 29 -19.46 -1.45 -2.93
C SER A 29 -19.78 -1.45 -1.45
N ASP A 30 -18.75 -1.67 -0.62
CA ASP A 30 -18.87 -1.65 0.83
C ASP A 30 -19.12 -0.19 1.23
N ASP A 31 -20.40 0.13 1.30
CA ASP A 31 -20.92 1.46 1.57
C ASP A 31 -20.65 1.75 3.06
N GLY A 32 -19.47 2.29 3.36
CA GLY A 32 -19.12 2.84 4.68
C GLY A 32 -19.24 1.88 5.86
N GLN A 33 -19.13 0.56 5.66
CA GLN A 33 -19.10 -0.37 6.78
C GLN A 33 -17.75 -0.21 7.50
N LEU A 34 -17.80 0.15 8.79
CA LEU A 34 -16.62 0.23 9.65
C LEU A 34 -15.79 -1.06 9.52
N PRO A 35 -14.45 -1.00 9.57
CA PRO A 35 -13.62 -2.18 9.44
C PRO A 35 -14.06 -3.24 10.45
N LYS A 36 -14.54 -4.39 9.98
CA LYS A 36 -14.85 -5.51 10.88
C LYS A 36 -13.54 -6.00 11.48
N VAL A 37 -13.38 -5.78 12.78
CA VAL A 37 -12.18 -6.14 13.51
C VAL A 37 -12.25 -7.64 13.81
N PRO A 38 -11.25 -8.43 13.36
CA PRO A 38 -11.14 -9.82 13.81
C PRO A 38 -11.10 -9.85 15.34
N CYS A 39 -11.62 -10.91 15.94
CA CYS A 39 -11.62 -11.14 17.40
C CYS A 39 -12.74 -10.48 18.21
N GLU A 40 -13.72 -9.83 17.57
CA GLU A 40 -14.94 -9.42 18.28
C GLU A 40 -15.80 -10.62 18.72
N SER A 41 -16.40 -10.50 19.91
CA SER A 41 -17.35 -11.47 20.46
C SER A 41 -18.64 -11.53 19.64
N PRO A 42 -19.32 -12.69 19.49
CA PRO A 42 -19.06 -13.96 20.18
C PRO A 42 -18.32 -15.02 19.36
N ASN A 43 -18.08 -14.80 18.06
CA ASN A 43 -17.76 -15.91 17.15
C ASN A 43 -16.26 -16.17 16.93
N TYR A 44 -15.38 -15.19 17.20
CA TYR A 44 -13.96 -15.30 16.80
C TYR A 44 -12.95 -15.00 17.90
N SER A 45 -13.39 -14.58 19.09
CA SER A 45 -12.52 -14.20 20.20
C SER A 45 -11.73 -15.37 20.82
N SER A 46 -12.15 -16.62 20.56
CA SER A 46 -11.54 -17.83 21.13
C SER A 46 -10.26 -18.27 20.43
N PHE A 47 -9.94 -17.74 19.24
CA PHE A 47 -8.72 -18.13 18.54
C PHE A 47 -7.46 -17.60 19.24
N PRO A 48 -6.36 -18.37 19.30
CA PRO A 48 -5.13 -17.91 19.97
C PRO A 48 -4.53 -16.63 19.37
N PHE A 49 -4.72 -16.38 18.06
CA PHE A 49 -4.29 -15.13 17.44
C PHE A 49 -5.04 -13.87 17.95
N CYS A 50 -6.15 -14.06 18.67
CA CYS A 50 -6.91 -13.00 19.34
C CYS A 50 -6.41 -12.67 20.75
N ASN A 51 -5.56 -13.51 21.35
CA ASN A 51 -5.01 -13.26 22.67
C ASN A 51 -3.89 -12.21 22.59
N THR A 52 -4.19 -10.97 22.98
CA THR A 52 -3.24 -9.83 22.97
C THR A 52 -2.11 -9.94 24.01
N SER A 53 -2.20 -10.88 24.96
CA SER A 53 -1.10 -11.17 25.88
C SER A 53 0.02 -12.01 25.24
N LEU A 54 -0.21 -12.59 24.06
CA LEU A 54 0.80 -13.33 23.32
C LEU A 54 1.63 -12.42 22.39
N PRO A 55 2.92 -12.72 22.15
CA PRO A 55 3.73 -11.98 21.19
C PRO A 55 3.12 -11.98 19.78
N VAL A 56 3.27 -10.86 19.05
CA VAL A 56 2.74 -10.70 17.68
C VAL A 56 3.16 -11.85 16.76
N ALA A 57 4.42 -12.27 16.81
CA ALA A 57 4.93 -13.37 15.99
C ALA A 57 4.23 -14.72 16.29
N VAL A 58 3.86 -14.97 17.55
CA VAL A 58 3.11 -16.17 17.96
C VAL A 58 1.69 -16.12 17.42
N ARG A 59 1.03 -14.96 17.55
CA ARG A 59 -0.32 -14.73 17.04
C ARG A 59 -0.38 -14.86 15.51
N ALA A 60 0.56 -14.24 14.80
CA ALA A 60 0.67 -14.31 13.34
C ALA A 60 0.93 -15.74 12.86
N ARG A 61 1.85 -16.47 13.50
CA ARG A 61 2.11 -17.88 13.17
C ARG A 61 0.88 -18.76 13.40
N ASN A 62 0.15 -18.54 14.50
CA ASN A 62 -1.09 -19.25 14.75
C ASN A 62 -2.13 -18.97 13.66
N LEU A 63 -2.35 -17.71 13.29
CA LEU A 63 -3.25 -17.35 12.20
C LEU A 63 -2.89 -18.06 10.89
N VAL A 64 -1.63 -17.97 10.46
CA VAL A 64 -1.15 -18.63 9.23
C VAL A 64 -1.27 -20.15 9.28
N SER A 65 -1.11 -20.75 10.46
CA SER A 65 -1.29 -22.21 10.64
C SER A 65 -2.73 -22.68 10.47
N LEU A 66 -3.72 -21.78 10.67
CA LEU A 66 -5.14 -22.08 10.52
C LEU A 66 -5.65 -21.89 9.08
N LEU A 67 -4.87 -21.23 8.23
CA LEU A 67 -5.19 -21.05 6.80
C LEU A 67 -4.95 -22.34 6.02
N THR A 68 -5.93 -22.69 5.19
CA THR A 68 -5.79 -23.68 4.12
C THR A 68 -4.84 -23.15 3.04
N LEU A 69 -4.34 -24.04 2.17
CA LEU A 69 -3.47 -23.63 1.07
C LEU A 69 -4.14 -22.60 0.12
N PRO A 70 -5.41 -22.76 -0.31
CA PRO A 70 -6.08 -21.74 -1.11
C PRO A 70 -6.20 -20.39 -0.38
N GLU A 71 -6.54 -20.39 0.91
CA GLU A 71 -6.60 -19.15 1.70
C GLU A 71 -5.22 -18.48 1.77
N LYS A 72 -4.13 -19.23 1.95
CA LYS A 72 -2.76 -18.69 1.91
C LYS A 72 -2.43 -18.03 0.58
N ILE A 73 -2.80 -18.65 -0.54
CA ILE A 73 -2.58 -18.09 -1.89
C ILE A 73 -3.29 -16.74 -2.02
N GLN A 74 -4.50 -16.62 -1.48
CA GLN A 74 -5.26 -15.36 -1.50
C GLN A 74 -4.62 -14.23 -0.66
N GLN A 75 -3.66 -14.55 0.22
CA GLN A 75 -2.94 -13.55 1.02
C GLN A 75 -1.63 -13.06 0.38
N LEU A 76 -1.27 -13.54 -0.82
CA LEU A 76 0.02 -13.20 -1.47
C LEU A 76 -0.05 -11.99 -2.41
N SER A 77 -1.22 -11.36 -2.54
CA SER A 77 -1.44 -10.14 -3.32
C SER A 77 -1.65 -8.93 -2.41
N ASN A 78 -1.54 -7.72 -2.96
CA ASN A 78 -1.89 -6.51 -2.22
C ASN A 78 -3.38 -6.49 -1.84
N THR A 79 -4.25 -7.01 -2.72
CA THR A 79 -5.67 -7.18 -2.42
C THR A 79 -5.88 -8.56 -1.78
N ALA A 80 -5.68 -8.63 -0.46
CA ALA A 80 -5.80 -9.87 0.29
C ALA A 80 -7.27 -10.24 0.53
N GLY A 81 -7.65 -11.45 0.13
CA GLY A 81 -9.02 -11.94 0.26
C GLY A 81 -9.46 -12.15 1.71
N ALA A 82 -10.76 -11.97 1.97
CA ALA A 82 -11.36 -12.29 3.26
C ALA A 82 -11.25 -13.80 3.58
N VAL A 83 -11.19 -14.13 4.87
CA VAL A 83 -11.28 -15.52 5.37
C VAL A 83 -12.43 -15.61 6.37
N PRO A 84 -13.69 -15.72 5.90
CA PRO A 84 -14.88 -15.63 6.76
C PRO A 84 -14.90 -16.67 7.89
N ARG A 85 -14.39 -17.88 7.64
CA ARG A 85 -14.32 -18.95 8.65
C ARG A 85 -13.48 -18.58 9.88
N LEU A 86 -12.51 -17.67 9.71
CA LEU A 86 -11.67 -17.16 10.78
C LEU A 86 -12.05 -15.73 11.19
N GLY A 87 -13.14 -15.18 10.66
CA GLY A 87 -13.56 -13.80 10.92
C GLY A 87 -12.61 -12.73 10.37
N LEU A 88 -11.79 -13.06 9.36
CA LEU A 88 -10.90 -12.10 8.72
C LEU A 88 -11.62 -11.38 7.57
N SER A 89 -11.63 -10.07 7.63
CA SER A 89 -12.03 -9.20 6.52
C SER A 89 -10.99 -9.21 5.40
N ALA A 90 -11.39 -8.79 4.20
CA ALA A 90 -10.42 -8.46 3.16
C ALA A 90 -9.52 -7.32 3.64
N PHE A 91 -8.27 -7.30 3.17
CA PHE A 91 -7.30 -6.29 3.54
C PHE A 91 -6.56 -5.80 2.29
N GLU A 92 -6.40 -4.48 2.17
CA GLU A 92 -5.65 -3.88 1.08
C GLU A 92 -4.29 -3.38 1.60
N TRP A 93 -3.22 -3.97 1.09
CA TRP A 93 -1.84 -3.64 1.47
C TRP A 93 -1.30 -2.39 0.76
N TRP A 94 -1.96 -1.94 -0.31
CA TRP A 94 -1.52 -0.81 -1.12
C TRP A 94 -2.28 0.48 -0.80
N SER A 95 -1.74 1.24 0.14
CA SER A 95 -2.05 2.66 0.34
C SER A 95 -0.81 3.52 0.03
N GLU A 96 -1.01 4.80 -0.31
CA GLU A 96 0.08 5.73 -0.66
C GLU A 96 0.04 6.94 0.28
N SER A 97 1.21 7.37 0.77
CA SER A 97 1.32 8.46 1.75
C SER A 97 2.50 9.42 1.53
N LEU A 98 3.06 9.47 0.33
CA LEU A 98 4.38 10.07 0.04
C LEU A 98 4.60 11.47 0.65
N HIS A 99 3.64 12.38 0.50
CA HIS A 99 3.63 13.72 1.09
C HIS A 99 2.22 14.14 1.55
N GLY A 100 1.44 13.16 1.98
CA GLY A 100 -0.01 13.28 2.14
C GLY A 100 -0.68 11.96 1.73
N ILE A 101 -1.88 11.70 2.22
CA ILE A 101 -2.62 10.47 1.92
C ILE A 101 -3.19 10.57 0.50
N ALA A 102 -2.89 9.60 -0.36
CA ALA A 102 -3.20 9.68 -1.78
C ALA A 102 -4.02 8.49 -2.30
N VAL A 103 -4.74 8.71 -3.41
CA VAL A 103 -5.61 7.73 -4.08
C VAL A 103 -4.93 7.02 -5.26
N ASN A 104 -3.60 7.08 -5.34
CA ASN A 104 -2.82 6.40 -6.36
C ASN A 104 -2.83 4.86 -6.21
N GLY A 105 -3.27 4.36 -5.06
CA GLY A 105 -3.54 2.95 -4.79
C GLY A 105 -4.99 2.73 -4.35
N PRO A 106 -5.46 1.46 -4.34
CA PRO A 106 -6.84 1.11 -4.00
C PRO A 106 -7.18 1.23 -2.50
N GLY A 107 -6.17 1.31 -1.63
CA GLY A 107 -6.36 1.27 -0.18
C GLY A 107 -6.72 2.61 0.47
N VAL A 108 -7.11 3.64 -0.29
CA VAL A 108 -7.52 4.95 0.23
C VAL A 108 -8.71 5.46 -0.58
N ALA A 109 -9.73 6.02 0.09
CA ALA A 109 -10.85 6.69 -0.52
C ALA A 109 -11.17 8.04 0.16
N PHE A 110 -11.40 9.08 -0.64
CA PHE A 110 -11.92 10.38 -0.18
C PHE A 110 -13.42 10.52 -0.50
N ASN A 111 -14.17 9.47 -0.19
CA ASN A 111 -15.62 9.47 -0.27
C ASN A 111 -16.22 9.41 1.15
N GLY A 112 -17.51 9.71 1.29
CA GLY A 112 -18.17 9.66 2.60
C GLY A 112 -17.74 10.78 3.56
N SER A 113 -17.29 10.40 4.77
CA SER A 113 -17.04 11.31 5.91
C SER A 113 -15.73 12.07 5.81
N VAL A 114 -14.74 11.56 5.07
CA VAL A 114 -13.46 12.23 4.83
C VAL A 114 -13.37 12.61 3.36
N ARG A 115 -13.28 13.91 3.08
CA ARG A 115 -13.29 14.46 1.71
C ARG A 115 -11.94 14.97 1.24
N ALA A 116 -11.01 15.16 2.17
CA ALA A 116 -9.66 15.63 1.91
C ALA A 116 -8.73 15.22 3.06
N ALA A 117 -7.44 15.20 2.78
CA ALA A 117 -6.33 15.10 3.72
C ALA A 117 -5.36 16.25 3.46
N THR A 118 -4.43 16.48 4.38
CA THR A 118 -3.39 17.49 4.17
C THR A 118 -2.42 17.03 3.08
N GLU A 119 -2.16 17.90 2.12
CA GLU A 119 -1.12 17.72 1.12
C GLU A 119 0.07 18.63 1.42
N PHE A 120 1.18 18.02 1.79
CA PHE A 120 2.44 18.69 2.10
C PHE A 120 3.22 18.97 0.80
N PRO A 121 4.25 19.83 0.86
CA PRO A 121 5.17 19.97 -0.25
C PRO A 121 5.74 18.61 -0.69
N GLN A 122 5.89 18.42 -2.00
CA GLN A 122 6.54 17.25 -2.57
C GLN A 122 7.90 16.99 -1.90
N VAL A 123 8.30 15.71 -1.80
CA VAL A 123 9.44 15.26 -0.96
C VAL A 123 10.71 16.07 -1.22
N ILE A 124 11.05 16.36 -2.47
CA ILE A 124 12.23 17.16 -2.81
C ILE A 124 12.25 18.55 -2.15
N LEU A 125 11.08 19.20 -2.05
CA LEU A 125 10.94 20.51 -1.43
C LEU A 125 10.90 20.41 0.10
N THR A 126 10.28 19.37 0.64
CA THR A 126 10.30 19.08 2.09
C THR A 126 11.72 18.76 2.58
N ALA A 127 12.50 17.99 1.81
CA ALA A 127 13.90 17.68 2.11
C ALA A 127 14.80 18.92 2.02
N ALA A 128 14.51 19.86 1.11
CA ALA A 128 15.27 21.10 0.97
C ALA A 128 15.24 22.02 2.21
N ALA A 129 14.37 21.74 3.20
CA ALA A 129 14.40 22.41 4.49
C ALA A 129 15.57 22.00 5.40
N PHE A 130 16.24 20.87 5.11
CA PHE A 130 17.32 20.30 5.95
C PHE A 130 16.97 20.23 7.44
N ASN A 131 15.69 19.95 7.75
CA ASN A 131 15.16 19.98 9.10
C ASN A 131 14.55 18.61 9.45
N ARG A 132 15.32 17.80 10.17
CA ARG A 132 14.93 16.44 10.60
C ARG A 132 13.64 16.43 11.40
N THR A 133 13.49 17.36 12.34
CA THR A 133 12.30 17.50 13.17
C THR A 133 11.06 17.79 12.33
N LEU A 134 11.20 18.63 11.29
CA LEU A 134 10.12 18.89 10.34
C LEU A 134 9.73 17.63 9.58
N TRP A 135 10.69 16.88 9.03
CA TRP A 135 10.42 15.63 8.28
C TRP A 135 9.64 14.63 9.12
N ARG A 136 10.06 14.41 10.37
CA ARG A 136 9.35 13.55 11.33
C ARG A 136 7.95 14.06 11.64
N THR A 137 7.79 15.37 11.83
CA THR A 137 6.50 15.99 12.16
C THR A 137 5.50 15.85 11.02
N VAL A 138 5.94 16.03 9.77
CA VAL A 138 5.12 15.81 8.58
C VAL A 138 4.67 14.35 8.51
N ALA A 139 5.59 13.40 8.64
CA ALA A 139 5.26 11.97 8.62
C ALA A 139 4.26 11.58 9.73
N ARG A 140 4.43 12.14 10.93
CA ARG A 140 3.49 11.96 12.04
C ARG A 140 2.10 12.51 11.73
N ALA A 141 2.00 13.70 11.15
CA ALA A 141 0.72 14.30 10.78
C ALA A 141 -0.01 13.42 9.76
N ILE A 142 0.70 12.95 8.73
CA ILE A 142 0.15 12.02 7.73
C ILE A 142 -0.33 10.73 8.41
N ALA A 143 0.44 10.16 9.35
CA ALA A 143 0.05 8.93 10.04
C ALA A 143 -1.21 9.09 10.89
N VAL A 144 -1.36 10.23 11.59
CA VAL A 144 -2.57 10.55 12.36
C VAL A 144 -3.80 10.61 11.45
N GLU A 145 -3.71 11.33 10.34
CA GLU A 145 -4.80 11.42 9.36
C GLU A 145 -5.15 10.03 8.79
N ALA A 146 -4.14 9.22 8.46
CA ALA A 146 -4.32 7.90 7.88
C ALA A 146 -4.97 6.93 8.87
N ARG A 147 -4.63 7.00 10.17
CA ARG A 147 -5.35 6.22 11.19
C ARG A 147 -6.77 6.71 11.42
N ALA A 148 -7.01 8.01 11.38
CA ALA A 148 -8.37 8.54 11.45
C ALA A 148 -9.22 8.02 10.26
N MET A 149 -8.66 8.02 9.05
CA MET A 149 -9.32 7.46 7.85
C MET A 149 -9.55 5.95 7.95
N TYR A 150 -8.56 5.18 8.44
CA TYR A 150 -8.74 3.74 8.67
C TYR A 150 -9.90 3.45 9.61
N ASN A 151 -10.01 4.21 10.72
CA ASN A 151 -11.06 4.00 11.72
C ASN A 151 -12.49 4.20 11.17
N VAL A 152 -12.63 4.91 10.05
CA VAL A 152 -13.91 5.09 9.34
C VAL A 152 -14.01 4.26 8.05
N GLY A 153 -13.10 3.31 7.84
CA GLY A 153 -13.13 2.37 6.71
C GLY A 153 -12.63 2.95 5.38
N LEU A 154 -11.94 4.09 5.40
CA LEU A 154 -11.54 4.83 4.19
C LEU A 154 -10.05 4.75 3.85
N ALA A 155 -9.25 4.06 4.66
CA ALA A 155 -7.83 3.86 4.38
C ALA A 155 -7.33 2.53 4.93
N GLY A 156 -6.14 2.09 4.49
CA GLY A 156 -5.41 0.93 4.99
C GLY A 156 -4.46 1.25 6.16
N LEU A 157 -3.72 0.24 6.62
CA LEU A 157 -2.71 0.35 7.69
C LEU A 157 -1.26 0.28 7.21
N THR A 158 -1.06 0.02 5.91
CA THR A 158 0.26 -0.15 5.30
C THR A 158 0.39 0.77 4.11
N TYR A 159 1.51 1.49 4.04
CA TYR A 159 1.71 2.53 3.05
C TYR A 159 3.03 2.36 2.32
N TRP A 160 2.99 2.49 0.99
CA TRP A 160 4.16 2.43 0.13
C TRP A 160 4.92 3.75 0.13
N ALA A 161 5.43 4.15 1.29
CA ALA A 161 6.23 5.35 1.47
C ALA A 161 7.24 5.13 2.62
N PRO A 162 8.38 5.84 2.62
CA PRO A 162 8.79 6.88 1.66
C PRO A 162 9.52 6.33 0.42
N ASN A 163 9.61 7.14 -0.64
CA ASN A 163 10.55 6.92 -1.73
C ASN A 163 11.94 7.45 -1.31
N ILE A 164 12.91 6.55 -1.21
CA ILE A 164 14.26 6.82 -0.69
C ILE A 164 15.35 6.49 -1.71
N ASN A 165 14.95 6.35 -2.97
CA ASN A 165 15.90 6.26 -4.07
C ASN A 165 16.69 7.57 -4.18
N ILE A 166 17.87 7.49 -4.77
CA ILE A 166 18.72 8.67 -4.96
C ILE A 166 18.39 9.32 -6.31
N PHE A 167 18.17 10.63 -6.32
CA PHE A 167 17.94 11.41 -7.54
C PHE A 167 19.22 11.61 -8.35
N ARG A 168 19.86 10.52 -8.77
CA ARG A 168 21.15 10.54 -9.47
C ARG A 168 21.07 11.22 -10.83
N ASP A 169 20.00 10.98 -11.59
CA ASP A 169 19.83 11.51 -12.94
C ASP A 169 18.75 12.59 -12.95
N PRO A 170 19.07 13.86 -13.24
CA PRO A 170 18.09 14.95 -13.18
C PRO A 170 16.95 14.79 -14.20
N ARG A 171 17.07 13.87 -15.15
CA ARG A 171 16.01 13.56 -16.13
C ARG A 171 14.97 12.58 -15.58
N TRP A 172 15.20 11.98 -14.42
CA TRP A 172 14.29 11.01 -13.84
C TRP A 172 12.97 11.67 -13.43
N GLY A 173 11.87 11.29 -14.09
CA GLY A 173 10.55 11.88 -13.88
C GLY A 173 9.98 11.74 -12.46
N ARG A 174 10.47 10.78 -11.68
CA ARG A 174 10.09 10.58 -10.27
C ARG A 174 11.13 11.08 -9.28
N GLY A 175 12.17 11.78 -9.73
CA GLY A 175 13.17 12.37 -8.83
C GLY A 175 12.57 13.36 -7.83
N GLN A 176 11.47 14.03 -8.20
CA GLN A 176 10.70 14.89 -7.29
C GLN A 176 10.18 14.15 -6.03
N GLU A 177 9.93 12.84 -6.13
CA GLU A 177 9.42 12.01 -5.03
C GLU A 177 10.51 11.66 -4.00
N THR A 178 11.76 12.04 -4.25
CA THR A 178 12.91 11.66 -3.44
C THR A 178 13.43 12.82 -2.60
N PRO A 179 14.17 12.54 -1.52
CA PRO A 179 14.86 13.56 -0.72
C PRO A 179 16.14 14.12 -1.39
N GLY A 180 16.35 13.92 -2.70
CA GLY A 180 17.45 14.50 -3.46
C GLY A 180 18.52 13.49 -3.89
N GLU A 181 19.68 14.01 -4.29
CA GLU A 181 20.79 13.22 -4.86
C GLU A 181 21.82 12.73 -3.81
N ASP A 182 21.73 13.22 -2.57
CA ASP A 182 22.70 12.91 -1.52
C ASP A 182 22.24 11.70 -0.67
N PRO A 183 23.03 10.62 -0.59
CA PRO A 183 22.68 9.44 0.19
C PRO A 183 22.53 9.71 1.68
N LEU A 184 23.27 10.65 2.27
CA LEU A 184 23.16 10.96 3.69
C LEU A 184 21.83 11.64 4.01
N VAL A 185 21.46 12.67 3.24
CA VAL A 185 20.16 13.35 3.33
C VAL A 185 19.03 12.35 3.12
N ALA A 186 19.14 11.48 2.11
CA ALA A 186 18.13 10.47 1.84
C ALA A 186 17.98 9.46 2.98
N SER A 187 19.09 9.05 3.59
CA SER A 187 19.10 8.14 4.74
C SER A 187 18.45 8.77 5.97
N GLU A 188 18.81 10.03 6.27
CA GLU A 188 18.25 10.73 7.42
C GLU A 188 16.77 11.04 7.22
N TYR A 189 16.35 11.46 6.01
CA TYR A 189 14.93 11.62 5.69
C TYR A 189 14.15 10.32 5.89
N ALA A 190 14.69 9.19 5.43
CA ALA A 190 14.06 7.88 5.60
C ALA A 190 13.84 7.54 7.09
N VAL A 191 14.86 7.73 7.92
CA VAL A 191 14.78 7.49 9.37
C VAL A 191 13.72 8.37 10.02
N GLU A 192 13.73 9.67 9.75
CA GLU A 192 12.79 10.61 10.36
C GLU A 192 11.34 10.35 9.92
N TYR A 193 11.14 10.05 8.62
CA TYR A 193 9.83 9.70 8.10
C TYR A 193 9.31 8.41 8.76
N VAL A 194 10.10 7.34 8.76
CA VAL A 194 9.69 6.04 9.33
C VAL A 194 9.39 6.16 10.82
N LYS A 195 10.23 6.85 11.60
CA LYS A 195 9.97 7.07 13.04
C LYS A 195 8.64 7.80 13.28
N GLY A 196 8.43 8.92 12.58
CA GLY A 196 7.19 9.69 12.69
C GLY A 196 5.96 8.90 12.25
N PHE A 197 6.09 8.11 11.18
CA PHE A 197 4.99 7.37 10.57
C PHE A 197 4.60 6.10 11.36
N GLN A 198 5.60 5.35 11.86
CA GLN A 198 5.38 4.13 12.63
C GLN A 198 5.11 4.37 14.12
N GLY A 199 5.29 5.60 14.61
CA GLY A 199 4.93 6.00 15.97
C GLY A 199 6.04 5.81 17.01
N GLU A 200 7.31 5.94 16.60
CA GLU A 200 8.45 6.04 17.51
C GLU A 200 8.65 7.51 17.92
N TYR A 201 8.32 7.82 19.18
CA TYR A 201 8.35 9.20 19.71
C TYR A 201 9.54 9.41 20.66
N ASP A 202 10.15 10.60 20.62
CA ASP A 202 11.41 10.97 21.32
C ASP A 202 11.36 10.94 22.85
N ASN A 203 10.22 10.61 23.45
CA ASN A 203 10.03 10.60 24.89
C ASN A 203 10.32 9.24 25.56
N GLY A 204 10.88 8.26 24.83
CA GLY A 204 11.09 6.91 25.37
C GLY A 204 9.79 6.15 25.65
N GLU A 205 8.65 6.75 25.33
CA GLU A 205 7.36 6.11 25.25
C GLU A 205 7.26 5.49 23.86
N THR A 206 7.66 4.24 23.73
CA THR A 206 7.10 3.40 22.65
C THR A 206 5.59 3.53 22.75
N GLY A 207 4.93 4.17 21.77
CA GLY A 207 3.48 4.34 21.79
C GLY A 207 2.80 3.00 22.06
N SER A 208 2.22 2.83 23.25
CA SER A 208 1.50 1.64 23.75
C SER A 208 2.09 0.23 23.47
N GLY A 209 3.30 0.09 22.95
CA GLY A 209 3.80 -1.16 22.35
C GLY A 209 3.14 -1.53 21.01
N SER A 210 2.43 -0.61 20.35
CA SER A 210 1.69 -0.85 19.10
C SER A 210 2.16 0.06 17.96
N MET A 211 2.35 -0.50 16.77
CA MET A 211 2.75 0.25 15.57
C MET A 211 1.63 1.19 15.10
N MET A 212 1.96 2.47 14.88
CA MET A 212 1.01 3.47 14.37
C MET A 212 0.60 3.17 12.94
N LEU A 213 1.52 2.94 12.02
CA LEU A 213 1.27 2.50 10.63
C LEU A 213 2.50 1.75 10.14
N SER A 214 2.35 0.88 9.14
CA SER A 214 3.52 0.28 8.49
C SER A 214 4.02 1.19 7.37
N ALA A 215 5.27 1.65 7.48
CA ALA A 215 6.00 2.26 6.37
C ALA A 215 6.57 1.17 5.44
N CYS A 216 6.83 1.53 4.19
CA CYS A 216 7.47 0.65 3.22
C CYS A 216 8.42 1.50 2.36
N CYS A 217 9.69 1.48 2.73
CA CYS A 217 10.76 2.13 1.99
C CYS A 217 10.85 1.55 0.57
N LYS A 218 10.81 2.43 -0.44
CA LYS A 218 10.85 2.03 -1.85
C LYS A 218 11.85 2.85 -2.66
N HIS A 219 12.36 2.36 -3.78
CA HIS A 219 12.16 1.04 -4.41
C HIS A 219 13.50 0.29 -4.37
N TYR A 220 13.56 -0.81 -3.62
CA TYR A 220 14.80 -1.55 -3.41
C TYR A 220 15.15 -2.42 -4.63
N THR A 221 16.24 -2.20 -5.35
CA THR A 221 17.26 -1.13 -5.28
C THR A 221 17.60 -0.61 -6.67
N ALA A 222 18.43 0.45 -6.75
CA ALA A 222 18.98 0.98 -8.01
C ALA A 222 17.91 1.38 -9.04
N TYR A 223 16.76 1.82 -8.56
CA TYR A 223 15.69 2.38 -9.39
C TYR A 223 15.75 3.90 -9.36
N ASP A 224 16.25 4.48 -10.45
CA ASP A 224 16.39 5.94 -10.64
C ASP A 224 16.08 6.36 -12.09
N LEU A 225 15.31 5.54 -12.82
CA LEU A 225 15.00 5.74 -14.23
C LEU A 225 13.63 5.15 -14.59
N ASP A 226 12.73 5.96 -15.13
CA ASP A 226 11.43 5.47 -15.64
C ASP A 226 11.51 5.07 -17.11
N ARG A 227 11.99 5.98 -17.95
CA ARG A 227 12.14 5.78 -19.38
C ARG A 227 13.20 6.71 -19.94
N TRP A 228 14.19 6.15 -20.64
CA TRP A 228 15.19 6.93 -21.37
C TRP A 228 15.72 6.14 -22.56
N GLY A 229 15.69 6.77 -23.74
CA GLY A 229 15.95 6.07 -25.00
C GLY A 229 15.00 4.87 -25.17
N ASN A 230 15.58 3.70 -25.42
CA ASN A 230 14.84 2.45 -25.59
C ASN A 230 14.61 1.68 -24.28
N TYR A 231 15.06 2.20 -23.15
CA TYR A 231 14.91 1.54 -21.85
C TYR A 231 13.67 2.04 -21.13
N THR A 232 12.93 1.11 -20.52
CA THR A 232 11.89 1.39 -19.54
C THR A 232 12.29 0.73 -18.22
N ARG A 233 11.75 1.23 -17.11
CA ARG A 233 11.96 0.66 -15.78
C ARG A 233 11.71 -0.85 -15.67
N TYR A 234 10.82 -1.40 -16.51
CA TYR A 234 10.48 -2.82 -16.50
C TYR A 234 11.53 -3.72 -17.17
N ILE A 235 12.39 -3.15 -18.01
CA ILE A 235 13.39 -3.90 -18.79
C ILE A 235 14.83 -3.43 -18.51
N PHE A 236 15.00 -2.45 -17.63
CA PHE A 236 16.30 -1.88 -17.33
C PHE A 236 17.12 -2.84 -16.47
N ASN A 237 18.34 -3.15 -16.91
CA ASN A 237 19.29 -3.96 -16.17
C ASN A 237 20.39 -3.06 -15.59
N ALA A 238 20.21 -2.61 -14.35
CA ALA A 238 21.15 -1.74 -13.67
C ALA A 238 22.49 -2.46 -13.43
N GLN A 239 23.58 -1.91 -13.96
CA GLN A 239 24.94 -2.39 -13.71
C GLN A 239 25.58 -1.52 -12.62
N ALA A 240 25.60 -2.02 -11.39
CA ALA A 240 26.19 -1.32 -10.23
C ALA A 240 27.35 -2.13 -9.66
N CYS A 241 28.50 -1.50 -9.43
CA CYS A 241 29.61 -2.17 -8.75
C CYS A 241 29.37 -2.29 -7.25
N ASN A 242 29.94 -3.32 -6.61
CA ASN A 242 29.70 -3.63 -5.19
C ASN A 242 30.00 -2.46 -4.23
N CYS A 243 31.08 -1.71 -4.49
CA CYS A 243 31.46 -0.54 -3.68
C CYS A 243 30.39 0.56 -3.74
N TRP A 244 29.75 0.72 -4.89
CA TRP A 244 28.78 1.78 -5.14
C TRP A 244 27.37 1.39 -4.69
N SER A 245 27.01 0.11 -4.84
CA SER A 245 25.73 -0.42 -4.32
C SER A 245 25.66 -0.30 -2.79
N SER A 246 26.75 -0.62 -2.09
CA SER A 246 26.82 -0.54 -0.62
C SER A 246 26.84 0.90 -0.09
N SER A 247 27.57 1.81 -0.75
CA SER A 247 27.83 3.16 -0.23
C SER A 247 26.88 4.24 -0.74
N PHE A 248 26.08 3.98 -1.78
CA PHE A 248 25.25 5.00 -2.41
C PHE A 248 23.78 4.57 -2.48
N HIS A 249 23.51 3.42 -3.09
CA HIS A 249 22.12 2.96 -3.30
C HIS A 249 21.49 2.30 -2.08
N SER A 250 22.29 1.55 -1.33
CA SER A 250 21.80 0.79 -0.17
C SER A 250 21.96 1.55 1.14
N SER A 251 22.60 2.72 1.14
CA SER A 251 22.87 3.48 2.38
C SER A 251 21.58 3.93 3.09
N PRO A 252 20.56 4.48 2.39
CA PRO A 252 19.27 4.80 3.03
C PRO A 252 18.60 3.59 3.67
N LEU A 253 18.68 2.44 3.01
CA LEU A 253 18.10 1.19 3.50
C LEU A 253 18.91 0.58 4.63
N SER A 254 20.23 0.69 4.57
CA SER A 254 21.13 0.17 5.61
C SER A 254 20.98 0.93 6.91
N LEU A 255 20.66 2.23 6.84
CA LEU A 255 20.32 3.03 8.01
C LEU A 255 18.90 2.71 8.49
N TRP A 256 17.96 2.52 7.57
CA TRP A 256 16.60 2.09 7.91
C TRP A 256 16.56 0.72 8.61
N PHE A 257 17.29 -0.29 8.14
CA PHE A 257 17.34 -1.61 8.80
C PHE A 257 17.97 -1.58 10.21
N ARG A 258 18.55 -0.44 10.63
CA ARG A 258 19.17 -0.27 11.95
C ARG A 258 18.27 0.49 12.94
N ILE A 259 17.14 1.03 12.49
CA ILE A 259 16.09 1.59 13.35
C ILE A 259 15.04 0.53 13.61
#